data_AF-A0A0F3RN69-F1
#
_entry.id   AF-A0A0F3RN69-F1
#
_cell.length_a   1.000
_cell.length_b   1.000
_cell.length_c   1.000
_cell.angle_alpha   90.00
_cell.angle_beta   90.00
_cell.angle_gamma   90.00
#
_symmetry.space_group_name_H-M   'P 1'
#
loop_
_entity.id
_entity.type
_entity.pdbx_description
1 polymer ?
#
loop_
_entity_poly.entity_id
_entity_poly.type
_entity_poly.pdbx_seq_one_letter_code
_entity_poly.pdbx_strand_id
1 'polypeptide(L)'
;MLGNELAFDEIGGVDYLAKLTTLALSIVNVNEYGKIVYDLALRRYLIKIGEKIVTNAYSSTLADLAISQIETAESQLYDLGSRGTLSQGFIKLQISIELGVSLLYLLSTLMQLFFDLCYIPLNNYNTS
;
A
#
# COMPACT_ATOMS: atom_id res chain seq x y z
N MET A 1 33.68 20.87 3.69
CA MET A 1 33.44 21.20 2.27
C MET A 1 31.94 21.09 1.96
N LEU A 2 31.13 22.02 2.48
CA LEU A 2 29.69 22.16 2.15
C LEU A 2 29.27 23.66 2.05
N GLY A 3 30.24 24.59 2.03
CA GLY A 3 29.98 26.02 2.27
C GLY A 3 29.92 26.92 1.03
N ASN A 4 29.70 26.39 -0.17
CA ASN A 4 29.64 27.22 -1.38
C ASN A 4 28.76 26.63 -2.49
N GLU A 5 27.54 26.22 -2.15
CA GLU A 5 26.49 26.07 -3.16
C GLU A 5 25.44 27.14 -2.88
N LEU A 6 25.26 28.08 -3.81
CA LEU A 6 24.34 29.22 -3.65
C LEU A 6 22.91 28.79 -3.27
N ALA A 7 22.49 27.60 -3.73
CA ALA A 7 21.21 26.99 -3.36
C ALA A 7 21.09 26.64 -1.87
N PHE A 8 22.21 26.41 -1.18
CA PHE A 8 22.27 26.06 0.23
C PHE A 8 22.11 27.27 1.15
N ASP A 9 22.68 28.42 0.77
CA ASP A 9 22.46 29.68 1.49
C ASP A 9 21.02 30.21 1.31
N GLU A 10 20.40 30.00 0.14
CA GLU A 10 19.00 30.39 -0.12
C GLU A 10 17.97 29.67 0.76
N ILE A 11 18.25 28.41 1.15
CA ILE A 11 17.38 27.62 2.03
C ILE A 11 17.70 27.83 3.53
N GLY A 12 18.59 28.77 3.87
CA GLY A 12 18.92 29.14 5.25
C GLY A 12 20.20 28.51 5.81
N GLY A 13 21.00 27.88 4.94
CA GLY A 13 22.37 27.44 5.24
C GLY A 13 22.49 26.48 6.42
N VAL A 14 23.61 26.57 7.13
CA VAL A 14 23.98 25.68 8.24
C VAL A 14 22.99 25.79 9.41
N ASP A 15 22.40 26.97 9.62
CA ASP A 15 21.41 27.22 10.67
C ASP A 15 20.08 26.49 10.43
N TYR A 16 19.64 26.40 9.18
CA TYR A 16 18.44 25.64 8.82
C TYR A 16 18.63 24.14 9.07
N LEU A 17 19.82 23.60 8.76
CA LEU A 17 20.20 22.22 9.05
C LEU A 17 20.32 21.92 10.54
N ALA A 18 20.87 22.85 11.31
CA ALA A 18 20.94 22.73 12.77
C ALA A 18 19.52 22.65 13.36
N LYS A 19 18.60 23.52 12.93
CA LYS A 19 17.18 23.47 13.33
C LYS A 19 16.50 22.17 12.93
N LEU A 20 16.70 21.70 11.70
CA LEU A 20 16.16 20.41 11.23
C LEU A 20 16.68 19.24 12.08
N THR A 21 17.95 19.26 12.44
CA THR A 21 18.58 18.20 13.25
C THR A 21 18.04 18.22 14.69
N THR A 22 17.87 19.40 15.29
CA THR A 22 17.24 19.54 16.61
C THR A 22 15.80 19.05 16.61
N LEU A 23 15.03 19.35 15.56
CA LEU A 23 13.65 18.86 15.41
C LEU A 23 13.62 17.34 15.18
N ALA A 24 14.54 16.80 14.37
CA ALA A 24 14.63 15.37 14.07
C ALA A 24 14.95 14.51 15.29
N LEU A 25 15.74 15.01 16.24
CA LEU A 25 16.05 14.33 17.50
C LEU A 25 14.82 14.10 18.39
N SER A 26 13.78 14.93 18.24
CA SER A 26 12.51 14.77 18.96
C SER A 26 11.55 13.78 18.29
N ILE A 27 11.88 13.25 17.11
CA ILE A 27 10.98 12.38 16.32
C ILE A 27 11.21 10.93 16.69
N VAL A 28 10.39 10.42 17.61
CA VAL A 28 10.40 9.00 18.02
C VAL A 28 9.83 8.09 16.92
N ASN A 29 9.01 8.61 16.00
CA ASN A 29 8.25 7.79 15.06
C ASN A 29 8.33 8.26 13.59
N VAL A 30 9.55 8.29 13.04
CA VAL A 30 9.84 8.70 11.65
C VAL A 30 9.00 7.93 10.60
N ASN A 31 8.63 6.68 10.90
CA ASN A 31 7.85 5.84 10.00
C ASN A 31 6.43 6.38 9.73
N GLU A 32 5.73 6.84 10.77
CA GLU A 32 4.38 7.39 10.63
C GLU A 32 4.37 8.71 9.85
N TYR A 33 5.36 9.57 10.06
CA TYR A 33 5.51 10.79 9.26
C TYR A 33 5.82 10.48 7.79
N GLY A 34 6.64 9.45 7.53
CA GLY A 34 6.88 8.96 6.18
C GLY A 34 5.59 8.53 5.46
N LYS A 35 4.70 7.82 6.17
CA LYS A 35 3.38 7.44 5.64
C LYS A 35 2.51 8.66 5.33
N ILE A 36 2.48 9.66 6.20
CA ILE A 36 1.71 10.89 5.99
C ILE A 36 2.20 11.66 4.75
N VAL A 37 3.51 11.87 4.64
CA VAL A 37 4.11 12.57 3.49
C VAL A 37 3.84 11.80 2.19
N TYR A 38 3.93 10.47 2.25
CA TYR A 38 3.62 9.60 1.13
C TYR A 38 2.15 9.67 0.69
N ASP A 39 1.21 9.59 1.62
CA ASP A 39 -0.23 9.76 1.33
C ASP A 39 -0.51 11.12 0.69
N LEU A 40 0.08 12.19 1.23
CA LEU A 40 -0.03 13.54 0.65
C LEU A 40 0.59 13.64 -0.74
N ALA A 41 1.65 12.89 -1.03
CA ALA A 41 2.22 12.83 -2.37
C ALA A 41 1.28 12.11 -3.35
N LEU A 42 0.72 10.97 -2.95
CA LEU A 42 -0.25 10.22 -3.76
C LEU A 42 -1.50 11.06 -4.09
N ARG A 43 -2.04 11.79 -3.11
CA ARG A 43 -3.16 12.71 -3.34
C ARG A 43 -2.83 13.78 -4.37
N ARG A 44 -1.63 14.35 -4.33
CA ARG A 44 -1.17 15.34 -5.33
C ARG A 44 -1.04 14.75 -6.72
N TYR A 45 -0.56 13.51 -6.83
CA TYR A 45 -0.53 12.80 -8.11
C TYR A 45 -1.93 12.49 -8.64
N LEU A 46 -2.86 12.08 -7.78
CA LEU A 46 -4.24 11.82 -8.17
C LEU A 46 -4.91 13.08 -8.73
N ILE A 47 -4.71 14.23 -8.08
CA ILE A 47 -5.21 15.53 -8.57
C ILE A 47 -4.67 15.82 -9.97
N LYS A 48 -3.35 15.67 -10.19
CA LYS A 48 -2.73 15.88 -11.52
C LYS A 48 -3.30 14.96 -12.60
N ILE A 49 -3.58 13.69 -12.27
CA ILE A 49 -4.22 12.75 -13.20
C ILE A 49 -5.63 13.24 -13.54
N GLY A 50 -6.41 13.65 -12.54
CA GLY A 50 -7.74 14.23 -12.74
C GLY A 50 -7.72 15.46 -13.65
N GLU A 51 -6.80 16.40 -13.42
CA GLU A 51 -6.61 17.58 -14.28
C GLU A 51 -6.31 17.18 -15.73
N LYS A 52 -5.46 16.16 -15.92
CA LYS A 52 -5.10 15.66 -17.25
C LYS A 52 -6.28 14.98 -17.94
N ILE A 53 -7.07 14.19 -17.22
CA ILE A 53 -8.29 13.56 -17.76
C ILE A 53 -9.27 14.64 -18.24
N VAL A 54 -9.53 15.65 -17.43
CA VAL A 54 -10.41 16.77 -17.80
C VAL A 54 -9.87 17.51 -19.03
N THR A 55 -8.57 17.83 -19.03
CA THR A 55 -7.92 18.53 -20.15
C THR A 55 -8.02 17.74 -21.46
N ASN A 56 -7.79 16.43 -21.41
CA ASN A 56 -7.87 15.54 -22.57
C ASN A 56 -9.31 15.37 -23.06
N ALA A 57 -10.29 15.30 -22.16
CA ALA A 57 -11.70 15.21 -22.52
C ALA A 57 -12.16 16.44 -23.32
N TYR A 58 -11.75 17.64 -22.89
CA TYR A 58 -12.07 18.89 -23.60
C TYR A 58 -11.32 19.05 -24.92
N SER A 59 -10.10 18.51 -25.04
CA SER A 59 -9.25 18.65 -26.23
C SER A 59 -9.47 17.55 -27.27
N SER A 60 -10.48 16.70 -27.09
CA SER A 60 -10.71 15.52 -27.92
C SER A 60 -11.13 15.90 -29.34
N THR A 61 -10.36 15.42 -30.32
CA THR A 61 -10.70 15.51 -31.75
C THR A 61 -11.59 14.32 -32.13
N LEU A 62 -12.27 14.35 -33.29
CA LEU A 62 -13.09 13.20 -33.77
C LEU A 62 -12.32 11.86 -33.86
N ALA A 63 -10.99 11.90 -33.92
CA ALA A 63 -10.11 10.73 -33.92
C ALA A 63 -9.84 10.15 -32.52
N ASP A 64 -10.04 10.94 -31.46
CA ASP A 64 -9.84 10.53 -30.07
C ASP A 64 -11.15 9.92 -29.55
N LEU A 65 -11.31 8.62 -29.79
CA LEU A 65 -12.43 7.86 -29.25
C LEU A 65 -12.43 7.94 -27.72
N ALA A 66 -13.61 8.14 -27.12
CA ALA A 66 -13.79 8.18 -25.67
C ALA A 66 -13.20 6.95 -24.96
N ILE A 67 -13.24 5.78 -25.61
CA ILE A 67 -12.65 4.52 -25.11
C ILE A 67 -11.13 4.64 -24.93
N SER A 68 -10.42 5.23 -25.89
CA SER A 68 -8.96 5.40 -25.78
C SER A 68 -8.57 6.35 -24.64
N GLN A 69 -9.41 7.35 -24.36
CA GLN A 69 -9.22 8.25 -23.23
C GLN A 69 -9.43 7.54 -21.88
N ILE A 70 -10.44 6.67 -21.81
CA ILE A 70 -10.69 5.83 -20.62
C ILE A 70 -9.52 4.88 -20.39
N GLU A 71 -9.05 4.17 -21.40
CA GLU A 71 -7.90 3.26 -21.29
C GLU A 71 -6.63 3.98 -20.82
N THR A 72 -6.38 5.18 -21.33
CA THR A 72 -5.26 6.00 -20.90
C THR A 72 -5.40 6.42 -19.43
N ALA A 73 -6.59 6.84 -19.02
CA ALA A 73 -6.86 7.20 -17.63
C ALA A 73 -6.71 6.00 -16.68
N GLU A 74 -7.21 4.83 -17.07
CA GLU A 74 -7.09 3.58 -16.31
C GLU A 74 -5.63 3.17 -16.15
N SER A 75 -4.82 3.23 -17.21
CA SER A 75 -3.38 2.95 -17.13
C SER A 75 -2.67 3.87 -16.13
N GLN A 76 -2.98 5.17 -16.14
CA GLN A 76 -2.40 6.13 -15.20
C GLN A 76 -2.82 5.87 -13.75
N LEU A 77 -4.08 5.49 -13.53
CA LEU A 77 -4.59 5.14 -12.20
C LEU A 77 -4.00 3.82 -11.70
N TYR A 78 -3.80 2.85 -12.58
CA TYR A 78 -3.13 1.59 -12.26
C TYR A 78 -1.67 1.81 -11.85
N ASP A 79 -0.93 2.65 -12.58
CA ASP A 79 0.44 3.02 -12.24
C ASP A 79 0.52 3.74 -10.88
N LEU A 80 -0.47 4.59 -10.55
CA LEU A 80 -0.54 5.24 -9.25
C LEU A 80 -0.84 4.23 -8.13
N GLY A 81 -1.80 3.33 -8.35
CA GLY A 81 -2.20 2.30 -7.39
C GLY A 81 -1.12 1.25 -7.14
N SER A 82 -0.39 0.82 -8.18
CA SER A 82 0.71 -0.14 -8.07
C SER A 82 1.91 0.43 -7.31
N ARG A 83 2.18 1.74 -7.46
CA ARG A 83 3.18 2.44 -6.63
C ARG A 83 2.70 2.55 -5.18
N GLY A 84 1.40 2.79 -4.97
CA GLY A 84 0.72 2.80 -3.67
C GLY A 84 0.81 1.47 -2.92
N THR A 85 0.65 0.35 -3.62
CA THR A 85 0.69 -0.99 -3.03
C THR A 85 2.10 -1.47 -2.70
N LEU A 86 3.16 -0.88 -3.25
CA LEU A 86 4.54 -1.11 -2.78
C LEU A 86 4.75 -0.70 -1.31
N SER A 87 3.82 0.06 -0.71
CA SER A 87 3.81 0.36 0.72
C SER A 87 3.08 -0.70 1.57
N GLN A 88 2.46 -1.72 0.97
CA GLN A 88 2.13 -2.95 1.70
C GLN A 88 3.47 -3.59 2.03
N GLY A 89 3.97 -3.27 3.22
CA GLY A 89 5.33 -3.56 3.64
C GLY A 89 5.68 -5.01 3.37
N PHE A 90 6.95 -5.23 3.00
CA PHE A 90 7.51 -6.56 2.86
C PHE A 90 7.08 -7.42 4.05
N ILE A 91 6.18 -8.36 3.81
CA ILE A 91 5.81 -9.34 4.81
C ILE A 91 7.07 -10.20 4.98
N LYS A 92 7.61 -10.21 6.19
CA LYS A 92 8.75 -11.07 6.51
C LYS A 92 8.39 -12.49 6.12
N LEU A 93 9.27 -13.17 5.39
CA LEU A 93 9.04 -14.54 4.91
C LEU A 93 8.57 -15.47 6.04
N GLN A 94 9.07 -15.26 7.26
CA GLN A 94 8.64 -15.96 8.46
C GLN A 94 7.13 -15.83 8.72
N ILE A 95 6.56 -14.63 8.61
CA ILE A 95 5.13 -14.36 8.80
C ILE A 95 4.31 -15.05 7.70
N SER A 96 4.78 -15.01 6.46
CA SER A 96 4.10 -15.68 5.33
C SER A 96 4.02 -17.19 5.52
N ILE A 97 5.10 -17.81 6.01
CA ILE A 97 5.13 -19.25 6.30
C ILE A 97 4.25 -19.58 7.50
N GLU A 98 4.31 -18.78 8.57
CA GLU A 98 3.51 -18.97 9.77
C GLU A 98 2.00 -18.92 9.46
N LEU A 99 1.55 -17.90 8.72
CA LEU A 99 0.17 -17.79 8.25
C LEU A 99 -0.24 -18.99 7.41
N GLY A 100 0.62 -19.44 6.49
CA GLY A 100 0.35 -20.61 5.64
C GLY A 100 0.19 -21.90 6.44
N VAL A 101 1.06 -22.14 7.42
CA VAL A 101 0.98 -23.32 8.30
C VAL A 101 -0.26 -23.26 9.20
N SER A 102 -0.57 -22.09 9.78
CA SER A 102 -1.78 -21.91 10.58
C SER A 102 -3.06 -22.20 9.81
N LEU A 103 -3.14 -21.77 8.54
CA LEU A 103 -4.30 -22.02 7.68
C LEU A 103 -4.48 -23.51 7.37
N LEU A 104 -3.38 -24.22 7.08
CA LEU A 104 -3.38 -25.67 6.87
C LEU A 104 -3.80 -26.44 8.14
N TYR A 105 -3.33 -26.01 9.30
CA TYR A 105 -3.68 -26.62 10.58
C TYR A 105 -5.18 -26.44 10.90
N LEU A 106 -5.73 -25.26 10.61
CA LEU A 106 -7.16 -24.97 10.78
C LEU A 106 -8.03 -25.81 9.83
N LEU A 107 -7.60 -25.99 8.58
CA LEU A 107 -8.27 -26.88 7.63
C LEU A 107 -8.23 -28.35 8.10
N SER A 108 -7.07 -28.80 8.58
CA SER A 108 -6.92 -30.15 9.15
C SER A 108 -7.82 -30.37 10.37
N THR A 109 -7.90 -29.39 11.27
CA THR A 109 -8.75 -29.45 12.47
C THR A 109 -10.23 -29.44 12.10
N LEU A 110 -10.62 -28.63 11.11
CA LEU A 110 -11.99 -28.58 10.61
C LEU A 110 -12.40 -29.90 9.94
N MET A 111 -11.49 -30.53 9.18
CA MET A 111 -11.72 -31.82 8.55
C MET A 111 -11.88 -32.95 9.59
N GLN A 112 -11.10 -32.89 10.68
CA GLN A 112 -11.22 -33.82 11.81
C GLN A 112 -12.55 -33.63 12.55
N LEU A 113 -12.95 -32.39 12.81
CA LEU A 113 -14.24 -32.08 13.45
C LEU A 113 -15.42 -32.55 12.60
N PHE A 114 -15.34 -32.39 11.27
CA PHE A 114 -16.35 -32.90 10.35
C PHE A 114 -16.41 -34.44 10.39
N PHE A 115 -15.26 -35.12 10.42
CA PHE A 115 -15.20 -36.56 10.57
C PHE A 115 -15.80 -37.03 11.90
N ASP A 116 -15.47 -36.37 13.02
CA ASP A 116 -15.98 -36.71 14.35
C ASP A 116 -17.50 -36.45 14.48
N LEU A 117 -18.03 -35.40 13.83
CA LEU A 117 -19.48 -35.12 13.75
C LEU A 117 -20.22 -36.16 12.89
N CYS A 118 -19.58 -36.67 11.82
CA CYS A 118 -20.14 -37.73 10.99
C CYS A 118 -19.93 -39.15 11.57
N TYR A 119 -18.93 -39.35 12.44
CA TYR A 119 -18.61 -40.61 13.13
C TYR A 119 -19.16 -40.62 14.57
N ILE A 120 -20.44 -40.28 14.75
CA ILE A 120 -21.14 -40.66 15.98
C ILE A 120 -21.48 -42.16 15.83
N PRO A 121 -20.92 -43.07 16.66
CA PRO A 121 -21.20 -44.49 16.53
C PRO A 121 -22.65 -44.78 16.91
N LEU A 122 -23.39 -45.43 16.00
CA LEU A 122 -24.69 -46.08 16.26
C LEU A 122 -24.54 -47.31 17.18
N ASN A 123 -23.76 -47.20 18.27
CA ASN A 123 -23.47 -48.34 19.15
C ASN A 123 -24.24 -48.25 20.48
N ASN A 124 -25.57 -48.20 20.40
CA ASN A 124 -26.44 -48.53 21.53
C ASN A 124 -27.83 -49.04 21.15
N TYR A 125 -27.98 -49.66 19.97
CA TYR A 125 -29.23 -50.31 19.57
C TYR A 125 -29.13 -51.83 19.51
N ASN A 126 -28.29 -52.47 20.33
CA ASN A 126 -28.36 -53.92 20.55
C ASN A 126 -27.63 -54.33 21.85
N THR A 127 -28.33 -54.21 22.97
CA THR A 127 -28.38 -55.29 23.98
C THR A 127 -29.78 -55.31 24.56
N SER A 128 -30.58 -56.27 24.09
CA SER A 128 -31.60 -56.92 24.92
C SER A 128 -31.00 -57.50 26.19
#